data_AF-A0A497RAT7-F1
#
_entry.id   AF-A0A497RAT7-F1
#
_cell.length_a   1.000
_cell.length_b   1.000
_cell.length_c   1.000
_cell.angle_alpha   90.00
_cell.angle_beta   90.00
_cell.angle_gamma   90.00
#
_symmetry.space_group_name_H-M   'P 1'
#
loop_
_entity.id
_entity.type
_entity.pdbx_description
1 polymer ?
#
loop_
_entity_poly.entity_id
_entity_poly.type
_entity_poly.pdbx_seq_one_letter_code
_entity_poly.pdbx_strand_id
1 'polypeptide(L)'
;MSMEVVEILKKLVEIPSPSGEEEKIIEFLCGFIENLGFKVKIDNSNLIVNPSDFFVVTHVDPVSIKSSFSFNGKFAYGTGVCDAKGSIAAVLLALEKIDELKYGIAFLSDEEEGGEGSKVFSSKYKPKMAVVMEPTSLTIANKHYGSLEVEITVKGKASHGSMPEYGINAIEKSFELVKSLKSLERSVKQSILRIEGGSDEYVIPNSCKLKIDFIFPPEMGVKKLKNQIFKLARNYGNIEILEENMGFESGEVVKKLEKAIKMAGLDVKYSEMPSWTDAINLRLNGCDAVVWGPGELKYCHTEKERIDLNEIVKASDVLVKLNKILD
;
A
#
# COMPACT_ATOMS: atom_id res chain seq x y z
N MET A 1 26.24 20.18 3.97
CA MET A 1 26.84 19.31 2.93
C MET A 1 25.68 18.52 2.35
N SER A 2 25.42 18.62 1.04
CA SER A 2 24.43 17.76 0.39
C SER A 2 25.02 16.36 0.34
N MET A 3 24.31 15.38 0.92
CA MET A 3 24.73 13.98 0.86
C MET A 3 24.36 13.41 -0.51
N GLU A 4 25.21 12.53 -1.07
CA GLU A 4 24.83 11.82 -2.28
C GLU A 4 23.61 10.93 -2.02
N VAL A 5 22.69 10.86 -2.98
CA VAL A 5 21.43 10.07 -2.89
C VAL A 5 21.67 8.62 -2.45
N VAL A 6 22.78 8.01 -2.90
CA VAL A 6 23.20 6.66 -2.52
C VAL A 6 23.43 6.57 -1.01
N GLU A 7 24.10 7.55 -0.42
CA GLU A 7 24.46 7.55 1.00
C GLU A 7 23.24 7.74 1.90
N ILE A 8 22.31 8.63 1.50
CA ILE A 8 21.04 8.82 2.20
C ILE A 8 20.26 7.51 2.20
N LEU A 9 20.06 6.92 1.01
CA LEU A 9 19.30 5.68 0.87
C LEU A 9 19.95 4.53 1.63
N LYS A 10 21.28 4.38 1.54
CA LYS A 10 22.02 3.36 2.29
C LYS A 10 21.79 3.50 3.79
N LYS A 11 21.94 4.71 4.35
CA LYS A 11 21.70 4.95 5.78
C LYS A 11 20.27 4.59 6.19
N LEU A 12 19.27 5.01 5.41
CA LEU A 12 17.87 4.69 5.69
C LEU A 12 17.65 3.17 5.74
N VAL A 13 18.21 2.43 4.79
CA VAL A 13 18.04 0.97 4.68
C VAL A 13 18.79 0.23 5.79
N GLU A 14 19.97 0.71 6.17
CA GLU A 14 20.78 0.11 7.24
C GLU A 14 20.19 0.32 8.64
N ILE A 15 19.27 1.27 8.82
CA ILE A 15 18.50 1.43 10.06
C ILE A 15 17.31 0.46 10.03
N PRO A 16 17.29 -0.57 10.90
CA PRO A 16 16.14 -1.46 11.01
C PRO A 16 14.93 -0.68 11.52
N SER A 17 13.78 -0.91 10.89
CA SER A 17 12.54 -0.23 11.20
C SER A 17 11.31 -1.11 10.92
N PRO A 18 11.26 -2.39 11.34
CA PRO A 18 10.06 -3.20 11.11
C PRO A 18 8.84 -2.54 11.77
N SER A 19 7.65 -2.87 11.26
CA SER A 19 6.38 -2.34 11.78
C SER A 19 6.30 -2.54 13.31
N GLY A 20 6.02 -1.45 14.03
CA GLY A 20 6.01 -1.40 15.50
C GLY A 20 7.37 -1.14 16.19
N GLU A 21 8.49 -1.11 15.47
CA GLU A 21 9.83 -0.80 16.00
C GLU A 21 10.52 0.34 15.22
N GLU A 22 9.78 1.37 14.81
CA GLU A 22 10.25 2.45 13.93
C GLU A 22 11.02 3.58 14.63
N GLU A 23 11.18 3.51 15.96
CA GLU A 23 11.76 4.59 16.79
C GLU A 23 13.09 5.11 16.24
N LYS A 24 14.02 4.20 15.88
CA LYS A 24 15.37 4.58 15.41
C LYS A 24 15.36 5.31 14.07
N ILE A 25 14.49 4.92 13.15
CA ILE A 25 14.42 5.61 11.84
C ILE A 25 13.75 6.97 12.01
N ILE A 26 12.74 7.07 12.88
CA ILE A 26 12.09 8.34 13.21
C ILE A 26 13.09 9.30 13.87
N GLU A 27 13.91 8.84 14.83
CA GLU A 27 14.97 9.65 15.45
C GLU A 27 15.99 10.16 14.42
N PHE A 28 16.41 9.30 13.50
CA PHE A 28 17.31 9.70 12.41
C PHE A 28 16.69 10.79 11.53
N LEU A 29 15.43 10.62 11.14
CA LEU A 29 14.70 11.58 10.31
C LEU A 29 14.50 12.92 11.03
N CYS A 30 14.15 12.89 12.32
CA CYS A 30 14.07 14.08 13.16
C CYS A 30 15.38 14.87 13.12
N GLY A 31 16.50 14.21 13.47
CA GLY A 31 17.80 14.87 13.48
C GLY A 31 18.22 15.41 12.11
N PHE A 32 17.94 14.67 11.03
CA PHE A 32 18.24 15.13 9.67
C PHE A 32 17.46 16.41 9.32
N ILE A 33 16.15 16.41 9.58
CA ILE A 33 15.25 17.50 9.18
C ILE A 33 15.44 18.75 10.06
N GLU A 34 15.70 18.57 11.36
CA GLU A 34 16.03 19.68 12.27
C GLU A 34 17.35 20.35 11.91
N ASN A 35 18.35 19.57 11.45
CA ASN A 35 19.62 20.14 10.96
C ASN A 35 19.46 21.00 9.69
N LEU A 36 18.38 20.79 8.93
CA LEU A 36 18.00 21.67 7.81
C LEU A 36 17.21 22.91 8.26
N GLY A 37 16.91 23.05 9.56
CA GLY A 37 16.19 24.18 10.13
C GLY A 37 14.68 24.03 10.18
N PHE A 38 14.13 22.88 9.81
CA PHE A 38 12.69 22.62 9.88
C PHE A 38 12.29 22.11 11.27
N LYS A 39 11.10 22.54 11.72
CA LYS A 39 10.52 22.03 12.96
C LYS A 39 9.82 20.71 12.70
N VAL A 40 10.07 19.73 13.55
CA VAL A 40 9.44 18.42 13.50
C VAL A 40 8.59 18.16 14.74
N LYS A 41 7.63 17.25 14.62
CA LYS A 41 6.81 16.77 15.73
C LYS A 41 6.59 15.28 15.59
N ILE A 42 6.93 14.52 16.62
CA ILE A 42 6.55 13.11 16.74
C ILE A 42 5.15 13.04 17.33
N ASP A 43 4.27 12.23 16.73
CA ASP A 43 2.88 12.07 17.14
C ASP A 43 2.40 10.65 16.85
N ASN A 44 2.27 9.83 17.90
CA ASN A 44 1.90 8.41 17.80
C ASN A 44 2.79 7.62 16.82
N SER A 45 4.10 7.63 17.08
CA SER A 45 5.16 7.02 16.24
C SER A 45 5.31 7.59 14.83
N ASN A 46 4.44 8.49 14.39
CA ASN A 46 4.60 9.22 13.14
C ASN A 46 5.48 10.46 13.33
N LEU A 47 6.18 10.87 12.28
CA LEU A 47 6.93 12.12 12.23
C LEU A 47 6.23 13.11 11.30
N ILE A 48 5.84 14.26 11.85
CA ILE A 48 5.11 15.31 11.15
C ILE A 48 5.98 16.56 11.02
N VAL A 49 6.05 17.11 9.82
CA VAL A 49 6.75 18.35 9.49
C VAL A 49 5.75 19.33 8.88
N ASN A 50 5.74 20.58 9.36
CA ASN A 50 4.93 21.67 8.80
C ASN A 50 3.45 21.34 8.52
N PRO A 51 2.62 21.00 9.53
CA PRO A 51 1.21 20.65 9.30
C PRO A 51 0.47 21.66 8.41
N SER A 52 -0.19 21.16 7.35
CA SER A 52 -0.84 21.98 6.31
C SER A 52 -2.12 21.30 5.77
N ASP A 53 -2.88 21.94 4.90
CA ASP A 53 -4.02 21.31 4.22
C ASP A 53 -3.58 20.31 3.12
N PHE A 54 -2.37 20.49 2.57
CA PHE A 54 -1.77 19.61 1.58
C PHE A 54 -0.62 18.84 2.22
N PHE A 55 -0.60 17.52 2.05
CA PHE A 55 0.47 16.67 2.58
C PHE A 55 1.21 15.87 1.50
N VAL A 56 2.49 15.61 1.75
CA VAL A 56 3.26 14.54 1.11
C VAL A 56 3.51 13.50 2.20
N VAL A 57 3.10 12.26 1.98
CA VAL A 57 3.18 11.20 2.99
C VAL A 57 3.87 9.97 2.44
N THR A 58 4.57 9.23 3.30
CA THR A 58 5.21 7.94 2.98
C THR A 58 5.38 7.17 4.29
N HIS A 59 5.46 5.86 4.24
CA HIS A 59 5.74 5.05 5.42
C HIS A 59 7.24 4.81 5.63
N VAL A 60 7.63 4.39 6.85
CA VAL A 60 9.04 4.18 7.23
C VAL A 60 9.41 2.72 7.50
N ASP A 61 8.41 1.87 7.66
CA ASP A 61 8.55 0.46 7.96
C ASP A 61 8.59 -0.37 6.69
N PRO A 62 9.60 -1.24 6.49
CA PRO A 62 9.56 -2.22 5.41
C PRO A 62 9.01 -3.56 5.92
N VAL A 63 8.61 -4.43 5.00
CA VAL A 63 8.48 -5.87 5.30
C VAL A 63 9.78 -6.47 5.86
N SER A 64 9.66 -7.68 6.44
CA SER A 64 10.81 -8.43 6.95
C SER A 64 11.97 -8.50 5.96
N ILE A 65 13.19 -8.28 6.47
CA ILE A 65 14.42 -8.19 5.68
C ILE A 65 14.66 -9.48 4.89
N LYS A 66 14.75 -9.35 3.56
CA LYS A 66 15.03 -10.45 2.61
C LYS A 66 16.41 -10.31 1.95
N SER A 67 16.92 -9.09 1.84
CA SER A 67 18.22 -8.82 1.21
C SER A 67 18.90 -7.58 1.79
N SER A 68 20.23 -7.63 1.89
CA SER A 68 21.06 -6.51 2.34
C SER A 68 21.22 -5.45 1.25
N PHE A 69 21.51 -4.22 1.66
CA PHE A 69 21.77 -3.13 0.73
C PHE A 69 22.95 -3.43 -0.22
N SER A 70 22.77 -3.18 -1.52
CA SER A 70 23.86 -3.14 -2.50
C SER A 70 23.54 -2.15 -3.62
N PHE A 71 24.57 -1.70 -4.35
CA PHE A 71 24.43 -0.71 -5.41
C PHE A 71 25.33 -1.04 -6.59
N ASN A 72 24.82 -0.96 -7.82
CA ASN A 72 25.56 -1.32 -9.03
C ASN A 72 25.92 -0.13 -9.94
N GLY A 73 25.82 1.11 -9.44
CA GLY A 73 26.05 2.33 -10.22
C GLY A 73 24.78 2.94 -10.81
N LYS A 74 23.68 2.18 -10.92
CA LYS A 74 22.39 2.70 -11.38
C LYS A 74 21.25 2.34 -10.43
N PHE A 75 21.16 1.06 -10.08
CA PHE A 75 20.13 0.52 -9.20
C PHE A 75 20.71 0.26 -7.82
N ALA A 76 20.00 0.71 -6.80
CA ALA A 76 20.16 0.21 -5.44
C ALA A 76 19.24 -1.00 -5.25
N TYR A 77 19.69 -1.97 -4.47
CA TYR A 77 18.99 -3.21 -4.14
C TYR A 77 19.00 -3.40 -2.62
N GLY A 78 18.01 -4.11 -2.10
CA GLY A 78 17.87 -4.37 -0.67
C GLY A 78 16.41 -4.24 -0.24
N THR A 79 16.06 -4.83 0.89
CA THR A 79 14.70 -4.68 1.42
C THR A 79 14.43 -3.25 1.84
N GLY A 80 13.31 -2.70 1.39
CA GLY A 80 12.86 -1.35 1.67
C GLY A 80 13.52 -0.25 0.84
N VAL A 81 14.46 -0.56 -0.07
CA VAL A 81 15.06 0.46 -0.95
C VAL A 81 14.03 1.11 -1.85
N CYS A 82 13.03 0.34 -2.28
CA CYS A 82 11.92 0.77 -3.10
C CYS A 82 10.74 1.17 -2.21
N ASP A 83 10.41 0.33 -1.23
CA ASP A 83 9.17 0.37 -0.44
C ASP A 83 9.41 0.68 1.06
N ALA A 84 9.30 1.93 1.52
CA ALA A 84 9.26 3.16 0.75
C ALA A 84 10.48 4.07 1.01
N LYS A 85 11.63 3.51 1.43
CA LYS A 85 12.79 4.35 1.82
C LYS A 85 13.37 5.16 0.65
N GLY A 86 13.12 4.75 -0.60
CA GLY A 86 13.38 5.55 -1.79
C GLY A 86 12.58 6.85 -1.84
N SER A 87 11.30 6.81 -1.48
CA SER A 87 10.44 7.99 -1.32
C SER A 87 10.91 8.89 -0.19
N ILE A 88 11.30 8.31 0.95
CA ILE A 88 11.90 9.05 2.07
C ILE A 88 13.14 9.82 1.59
N ALA A 89 14.05 9.16 0.88
CA ALA A 89 15.25 9.81 0.33
C ALA A 89 14.91 10.97 -0.62
N ALA A 90 13.87 10.83 -1.44
CA ALA A 90 13.40 11.90 -2.33
C ALA A 90 12.89 13.12 -1.54
N VAL A 91 12.15 12.89 -0.45
CA VAL A 91 11.66 13.94 0.45
C VAL A 91 12.83 14.67 1.12
N LEU A 92 13.80 13.94 1.67
CA LEU A 92 14.96 14.54 2.32
C LEU A 92 15.78 15.40 1.35
N LEU A 93 16.01 14.93 0.12
CA LEU A 93 16.68 15.70 -0.93
C LEU A 93 15.90 16.94 -1.37
N ALA A 94 14.56 16.89 -1.33
CA ALA A 94 13.73 18.05 -1.62
C ALA A 94 13.85 19.10 -0.52
N LEU A 95 13.87 18.68 0.75
CA LEU A 95 14.05 19.57 1.89
C LEU A 95 15.41 20.28 1.88
N GLU A 96 16.48 19.65 1.38
CA GLU A 96 17.78 20.33 1.18
C GLU A 96 17.71 21.53 0.20
N LYS A 97 16.68 21.59 -0.65
CA LYS A 97 16.51 22.59 -1.72
C LYS A 97 15.36 23.57 -1.43
N ILE A 98 14.68 23.45 -0.29
CA ILE A 98 13.54 24.26 0.09
C ILE A 98 13.94 25.10 1.30
N ASP A 99 13.79 26.42 1.22
CA ASP A 99 14.04 27.30 2.37
C ASP A 99 12.80 27.40 3.28
N GLU A 100 11.62 27.52 2.67
CA GLU A 100 10.32 27.60 3.35
C GLU A 100 9.37 26.55 2.78
N LEU A 101 8.92 25.64 3.63
CA LEU A 101 8.06 24.53 3.26
C LEU A 101 6.59 24.97 3.28
N LYS A 102 5.86 24.70 2.18
CA LYS A 102 4.46 25.12 1.98
C LYS A 102 3.43 24.00 2.11
N TYR A 103 3.89 22.76 2.22
CA TYR A 103 3.05 21.59 2.46
C TYR A 103 3.51 20.84 3.71
N GLY A 104 2.65 19.98 4.24
CA GLY A 104 3.00 19.10 5.34
C GLY A 104 3.71 17.84 4.83
N ILE A 105 4.61 17.32 5.63
CA ILE A 105 5.21 16.00 5.41
C ILE A 105 4.80 15.11 6.57
N ALA A 106 4.38 13.88 6.28
CA ALA A 106 4.19 12.87 7.29
C ALA A 106 4.96 11.60 6.92
N PHE A 107 5.84 11.17 7.82
CA PHE A 107 6.42 9.83 7.77
C PHE A 107 5.60 8.95 8.72
N LEU A 108 4.95 7.95 8.15
CA LEU A 108 3.95 7.13 8.82
C LEU A 108 4.55 5.81 9.27
N SER A 109 4.06 5.31 10.40
CA SER A 109 4.45 4.02 10.98
C SER A 109 3.43 2.94 10.64
N ASP A 110 3.84 1.68 10.73
CA ASP A 110 2.98 0.50 10.66
C ASP A 110 2.17 0.34 9.36
N GLU A 111 2.66 0.77 8.20
CA GLU A 111 1.93 0.61 6.92
C GLU A 111 1.84 -0.86 6.49
N GLU A 112 2.93 -1.61 6.65
CA GLU A 112 3.09 -2.98 6.10
C GLU A 112 2.34 -4.06 6.90
N GLU A 113 1.76 -3.71 8.06
CA GLU A 113 0.95 -4.62 8.88
C GLU A 113 -0.51 -4.15 9.02
N GLY A 114 -0.74 -2.97 9.61
CA GLY A 114 -2.07 -2.54 10.05
C GLY A 114 -2.52 -1.16 9.60
N GLY A 115 -1.61 -0.33 9.10
CA GLY A 115 -1.83 1.07 8.76
C GLY A 115 -2.21 1.94 9.96
N GLU A 116 -1.80 1.62 11.19
CA GLU A 116 -2.22 2.39 12.37
C GLU A 116 -1.69 3.82 12.34
N GLY A 117 -0.47 4.03 11.84
CA GLY A 117 0.12 5.35 11.68
C GLY A 117 -0.74 6.29 10.85
N SER A 118 -1.20 5.84 9.67
CA SER A 118 -2.06 6.63 8.79
C SER A 118 -3.50 6.79 9.29
N LYS A 119 -4.05 5.82 10.02
CA LYS A 119 -5.35 5.95 10.71
C LYS A 119 -5.34 7.09 11.72
N VAL A 120 -4.34 7.12 12.60
CA VAL A 120 -4.21 8.16 13.62
C VAL A 120 -3.88 9.51 12.98
N PHE A 121 -2.96 9.54 12.01
CA PHE A 121 -2.61 10.75 11.28
C PHE A 121 -3.82 11.37 10.58
N SER A 122 -4.54 10.59 9.77
CA SER A 122 -5.64 11.09 8.95
C SER A 122 -6.82 11.60 9.79
N SER A 123 -7.16 10.92 10.88
CA SER A 123 -8.25 11.33 11.78
C SER A 123 -7.93 12.63 12.55
N LYS A 124 -6.66 12.85 12.89
CA LYS A 124 -6.20 14.00 13.68
C LYS A 124 -5.90 15.23 12.83
N TYR A 125 -5.15 15.06 11.73
CA TYR A 125 -4.67 16.18 10.90
C TYR A 125 -5.64 16.51 9.77
N LYS A 126 -6.49 15.56 9.34
CA LYS A 126 -7.54 15.74 8.32
C LYS A 126 -7.04 16.50 7.07
N PRO A 127 -5.98 16.00 6.41
CA PRO A 127 -5.47 16.66 5.20
C PRO A 127 -6.56 16.76 4.13
N LYS A 128 -6.65 17.91 3.47
CA LYS A 128 -7.58 18.08 2.34
C LYS A 128 -7.08 17.36 1.10
N MET A 129 -5.77 17.39 0.87
CA MET A 129 -5.11 16.74 -0.26
C MET A 129 -3.83 16.05 0.19
N ALA A 130 -3.50 14.91 -0.42
CA ALA A 130 -2.25 14.23 -0.14
C ALA A 130 -1.65 13.55 -1.38
N VAL A 131 -0.31 13.61 -1.49
CA VAL A 131 0.47 12.71 -2.34
C VAL A 131 1.05 11.63 -1.43
N VAL A 132 0.60 10.40 -1.60
CA VAL A 132 1.12 9.21 -0.91
C VAL A 132 2.24 8.63 -1.78
N MET A 133 3.46 8.61 -1.26
CA MET A 133 4.64 8.31 -2.04
C MET A 133 4.99 6.82 -2.07
N GLU A 134 4.27 6.08 -2.91
CA GLU A 134 4.54 4.66 -3.15
C GLU A 134 5.17 4.37 -4.52
N PRO A 135 5.80 3.19 -4.68
CA PRO A 135 6.42 2.74 -5.93
C PRO A 135 5.45 2.69 -7.11
N THR A 136 5.50 3.73 -7.96
CA THR A 136 4.63 3.86 -9.16
C THR A 136 5.42 4.19 -10.41
N SER A 137 6.74 4.10 -10.36
CA SER A 137 7.68 4.42 -11.45
C SER A 137 7.46 5.85 -11.97
N LEU A 138 7.21 6.76 -11.03
CA LEU A 138 6.87 8.17 -11.27
C LEU A 138 5.61 8.38 -12.12
N THR A 139 4.72 7.39 -12.20
CA THR A 139 3.40 7.52 -12.84
C THR A 139 2.34 7.88 -11.81
N ILE A 140 1.39 8.74 -12.19
CA ILE A 140 0.29 9.14 -11.30
C ILE A 140 -0.71 7.99 -11.22
N ALA A 141 -0.74 7.29 -10.08
CA ALA A 141 -1.75 6.29 -9.81
C ALA A 141 -2.99 6.97 -9.22
N ASN A 142 -3.92 7.36 -10.10
CA ASN A 142 -5.14 8.09 -9.75
C ASN A 142 -6.37 7.21 -9.60
N LYS A 143 -6.28 5.93 -9.97
CA LYS A 143 -7.32 4.92 -9.73
C LYS A 143 -6.82 3.92 -8.70
N HIS A 144 -7.45 3.92 -7.53
CA HIS A 144 -7.08 3.08 -6.39
C HIS A 144 -8.07 1.94 -6.30
N TYR A 145 -7.56 0.72 -6.36
CA TYR A 145 -8.39 -0.46 -6.29
C TYR A 145 -8.87 -0.67 -4.85
N GLY A 146 -10.07 -1.24 -4.72
CA GLY A 146 -10.55 -1.75 -3.44
C GLY A 146 -10.11 -3.20 -3.24
N SER A 147 -10.11 -3.62 -1.99
CA SER A 147 -9.91 -5.01 -1.59
C SER A 147 -11.10 -5.50 -0.76
N LEU A 148 -11.39 -6.79 -0.88
CA LEU A 148 -12.41 -7.46 -0.07
C LEU A 148 -11.88 -8.85 0.26
N GLU A 149 -11.42 -9.02 1.48
CA GLU A 149 -10.95 -10.30 1.99
C GLU A 149 -12.11 -11.01 2.68
N VAL A 150 -12.37 -12.25 2.27
CA VAL A 150 -13.45 -13.08 2.82
C VAL A 150 -12.96 -14.46 3.21
N GLU A 151 -13.51 -15.00 4.30
CA GLU A 151 -13.47 -16.42 4.60
C GLU A 151 -14.83 -17.05 4.28
N ILE A 152 -14.84 -18.07 3.42
CA ILE A 152 -16.04 -18.83 3.09
C ILE A 152 -15.92 -20.23 3.68
N THR A 153 -16.79 -20.56 4.64
CA THR A 153 -16.91 -21.91 5.19
C THR A 153 -17.98 -22.68 4.40
N VAL A 154 -17.53 -23.55 3.49
CA VAL A 154 -18.37 -24.45 2.71
C VAL A 154 -18.82 -25.63 3.57
N LYS A 155 -20.13 -25.87 3.62
CA LYS A 155 -20.75 -26.96 4.38
C LYS A 155 -21.11 -28.12 3.46
N GLY A 156 -20.77 -29.31 3.95
CA GLY A 156 -21.11 -30.62 3.40
C GLY A 156 -21.87 -31.46 4.42
N LYS A 157 -21.77 -32.78 4.27
CA LYS A 157 -22.41 -33.78 5.13
C LYS A 157 -21.47 -34.97 5.26
N ALA A 158 -21.12 -35.31 6.50
CA ALA A 158 -20.22 -36.42 6.77
C ALA A 158 -20.87 -37.76 6.43
N SER A 159 -20.05 -38.70 5.95
CA SER A 159 -20.41 -40.10 5.74
C SER A 159 -19.13 -40.94 5.72
N HIS A 160 -19.26 -42.26 5.79
CA HIS A 160 -18.13 -43.15 5.59
C HIS A 160 -17.55 -42.94 4.17
N GLY A 161 -16.23 -42.92 4.03
CA GLY A 161 -15.53 -42.61 2.79
C GLY A 161 -15.83 -43.57 1.64
N SER A 162 -16.26 -44.78 1.97
CA SER A 162 -16.74 -45.79 1.00
C SER A 162 -18.23 -45.67 0.64
N MET A 163 -18.95 -44.71 1.22
CA MET A 163 -20.39 -44.50 1.06
C MET A 163 -20.69 -43.04 0.67
N PRO A 164 -20.04 -42.50 -0.38
CA PRO A 164 -20.14 -41.09 -0.75
C PRO A 164 -21.57 -40.64 -1.09
N GLU A 165 -22.44 -41.55 -1.52
CA GLU A 165 -23.85 -41.30 -1.84
C GLU A 165 -24.68 -40.87 -0.62
N TYR A 166 -24.20 -41.11 0.60
CA TYR A 166 -24.85 -40.69 1.84
C TYR A 166 -24.31 -39.35 2.38
N GLY A 167 -23.20 -38.87 1.82
CA GLY A 167 -22.50 -37.65 2.21
C GLY A 167 -22.60 -36.53 1.19
N ILE A 168 -21.98 -35.40 1.52
CA ILE A 168 -21.73 -34.28 0.63
C ILE A 168 -20.32 -33.81 0.94
N ASN A 169 -19.39 -33.98 0.00
CA ASN A 169 -17.99 -33.62 0.22
C ASN A 169 -17.80 -32.10 0.17
N ALA A 170 -17.46 -31.49 1.30
CA ALA A 170 -17.27 -30.04 1.39
C ALA A 170 -16.06 -29.56 0.58
N ILE A 171 -15.03 -30.38 0.41
CA ILE A 171 -13.85 -30.05 -0.40
C ILE A 171 -14.24 -29.95 -1.88
N GLU A 172 -14.99 -30.93 -2.39
CA GLU A 172 -15.47 -30.92 -3.78
C GLU A 172 -16.40 -29.73 -4.05
N LYS A 173 -17.35 -29.47 -3.14
CA LYS A 173 -18.20 -28.27 -3.21
C LYS A 173 -17.39 -26.97 -3.20
N SER A 174 -16.25 -26.94 -2.52
CA SER A 174 -15.38 -25.76 -2.51
C SER A 174 -14.80 -25.48 -3.91
N PHE A 175 -14.47 -26.51 -4.68
CA PHE A 175 -14.02 -26.36 -6.07
C PHE A 175 -15.14 -25.85 -7.00
N GLU A 176 -16.38 -26.29 -6.79
CA GLU A 176 -17.54 -25.76 -7.51
C GLU A 176 -17.78 -24.28 -7.21
N LEU A 177 -17.65 -23.88 -5.93
CA LEU A 177 -17.74 -22.48 -5.53
C LEU A 177 -16.64 -21.65 -6.19
N VAL A 178 -15.39 -22.10 -6.13
CA VAL A 178 -14.26 -21.42 -6.78
C VAL A 178 -14.51 -21.25 -8.28
N LYS A 179 -15.03 -22.28 -8.95
CA LYS A 179 -15.41 -22.20 -10.37
C LYS A 179 -16.52 -21.19 -10.60
N SER A 180 -17.50 -21.11 -9.69
CA SER A 180 -18.60 -20.15 -9.77
C SER A 180 -18.12 -18.72 -9.54
N LEU A 181 -17.18 -18.49 -8.62
CA LEU A 181 -16.59 -17.18 -8.36
C LEU A 181 -15.79 -16.64 -9.56
N LYS A 182 -15.26 -17.50 -10.43
CA LYS A 182 -14.66 -17.09 -11.72
C LYS A 182 -15.65 -16.47 -12.71
N SER A 183 -16.96 -16.51 -12.43
CA SER A 183 -17.98 -15.82 -13.22
C SER A 183 -18.18 -14.35 -12.84
N LEU A 184 -17.48 -13.86 -11.80
CA LEU A 184 -17.41 -12.43 -11.49
C LEU A 184 -16.83 -11.64 -12.69
N GLU A 185 -17.07 -10.33 -12.70
CA GLU A 185 -16.60 -9.48 -13.79
C GLU A 185 -15.07 -9.59 -13.94
N ARG A 186 -14.58 -9.61 -15.20
CA ARG A 186 -13.16 -9.82 -15.52
C ARG A 186 -12.21 -8.82 -14.85
N SER A 187 -12.71 -7.65 -14.50
CA SER A 187 -11.96 -6.60 -13.79
C SER A 187 -11.71 -6.93 -12.32
N VAL A 188 -12.46 -7.87 -11.73
CA VAL A 188 -12.23 -8.38 -10.38
C VAL A 188 -11.16 -9.46 -10.44
N LYS A 189 -10.04 -9.23 -9.77
CA LYS A 189 -9.01 -10.25 -9.56
C LYS A 189 -9.37 -11.03 -8.30
N GLN A 190 -9.17 -12.34 -8.35
CA GLN A 190 -9.44 -13.25 -7.25
C GLN A 190 -8.18 -14.07 -6.94
N SER A 191 -7.78 -14.09 -5.67
CA SER A 191 -6.65 -14.86 -5.17
C SER A 191 -7.11 -15.74 -4.01
N ILE A 192 -6.96 -17.06 -4.13
CA ILE A 192 -7.19 -17.98 -3.00
C ILE A 192 -5.92 -17.97 -2.15
N LEU A 193 -6.02 -17.44 -0.94
CA LEU A 193 -4.89 -17.30 -0.02
C LEU A 193 -4.72 -18.54 0.86
N ARG A 194 -5.83 -19.23 1.19
CA ARG A 194 -5.81 -20.46 2.00
C ARG A 194 -6.99 -21.36 1.64
N ILE A 195 -6.76 -22.67 1.67
CA ILE A 195 -7.79 -23.71 1.67
C ILE A 195 -7.52 -24.67 2.82
N GLU A 196 -8.54 -24.99 3.59
CA GLU A 196 -8.42 -25.91 4.71
C GLU A 196 -9.66 -26.80 4.78
N GLY A 197 -9.48 -28.11 4.67
CA GLY A 197 -10.57 -29.07 4.64
C GLY A 197 -10.07 -30.48 4.91
N GLY A 198 -10.97 -31.34 5.40
CA GLY A 198 -10.62 -32.66 5.90
C GLY A 198 -11.31 -32.93 7.23
N SER A 199 -11.31 -34.19 7.63
CA SER A 199 -11.82 -34.69 8.92
C SER A 199 -11.04 -35.96 9.28
N ASP A 200 -11.60 -36.82 10.12
CA ASP A 200 -11.01 -38.12 10.47
C ASP A 200 -10.79 -39.02 9.24
N GLU A 201 -9.93 -40.03 9.41
CA GLU A 201 -9.66 -41.04 8.37
C GLU A 201 -10.93 -41.72 7.88
N TYR A 202 -11.02 -41.96 6.58
CA TYR A 202 -12.18 -42.60 5.93
C TYR A 202 -13.52 -41.89 6.20
N VAL A 203 -13.52 -40.58 6.44
CA VAL A 203 -14.74 -39.77 6.56
C VAL A 203 -14.80 -38.74 5.43
N ILE A 204 -15.95 -38.65 4.75
CA ILE A 204 -16.23 -37.57 3.81
C ILE A 204 -16.31 -36.25 4.60
N PRO A 205 -15.47 -35.24 4.32
CA PRO A 205 -15.40 -34.04 5.12
C PRO A 205 -16.66 -33.19 4.96
N ASN A 206 -17.21 -32.71 6.09
CA ASN A 206 -18.41 -31.88 6.12
C ASN A 206 -18.13 -30.38 6.15
N SER A 207 -16.86 -29.96 6.18
CA SER A 207 -16.45 -28.55 6.21
C SER A 207 -15.19 -28.32 5.38
N CYS A 208 -15.15 -27.20 4.67
CA CYS A 208 -13.95 -26.70 4.01
C CYS A 208 -13.96 -25.16 4.05
N LYS A 209 -12.88 -24.56 4.55
CA LYS A 209 -12.68 -23.11 4.64
C LYS A 209 -11.82 -22.62 3.48
N LEU A 210 -12.26 -21.53 2.86
CA LEU A 210 -11.51 -20.81 1.83
C LEU A 210 -11.29 -19.38 2.28
N LYS A 211 -10.02 -18.95 2.36
CA LYS A 211 -9.65 -17.54 2.48
C LYS A 211 -9.38 -17.00 1.07
N ILE A 212 -10.14 -16.00 0.65
CA ILE A 212 -10.08 -15.45 -0.70
C ILE A 212 -9.98 -13.94 -0.61
N ASP A 213 -9.01 -13.37 -1.31
CA ASP A 213 -8.89 -11.93 -1.53
C ASP A 213 -9.41 -11.54 -2.92
N PHE A 214 -10.17 -10.45 -2.96
CA PHE A 214 -10.73 -9.88 -4.17
C PHE A 214 -10.24 -8.44 -4.34
N ILE A 215 -9.53 -8.20 -5.43
CA ILE A 215 -9.06 -6.86 -5.81
C ILE A 215 -9.92 -6.35 -6.97
N PHE A 216 -10.51 -5.17 -6.83
CA PHE A 216 -11.49 -4.64 -7.78
C PHE A 216 -11.29 -3.14 -8.07
N PRO A 217 -11.59 -2.69 -9.30
CA PRO A 217 -11.44 -1.28 -9.64
C PRO A 217 -12.55 -0.43 -8.97
N PRO A 218 -12.34 0.89 -8.80
CA PRO A 218 -13.26 1.75 -8.07
C PRO A 218 -14.71 1.71 -8.60
N GLU A 219 -14.91 1.54 -9.91
CA GLU A 219 -16.21 1.52 -10.56
C GLU A 219 -17.03 0.27 -10.21
N MET A 220 -16.39 -0.81 -9.74
CA MET A 220 -17.10 -2.00 -9.27
C MET A 220 -17.89 -1.68 -8.00
N GLY A 221 -17.28 -0.98 -7.05
CA GLY A 221 -17.85 -0.68 -5.75
C GLY A 221 -18.03 -1.92 -4.85
N VAL A 222 -17.57 -1.81 -3.60
CA VAL A 222 -17.50 -2.94 -2.67
C VAL A 222 -18.87 -3.58 -2.38
N LYS A 223 -19.94 -2.77 -2.30
CA LYS A 223 -21.31 -3.24 -2.08
C LYS A 223 -21.83 -4.14 -3.20
N LYS A 224 -21.53 -3.79 -4.46
CA LYS A 224 -21.94 -4.58 -5.63
C LYS A 224 -21.19 -5.91 -5.66
N LEU A 225 -19.88 -5.88 -5.45
CA LEU A 225 -19.05 -7.09 -5.39
C LEU A 225 -19.51 -8.03 -4.27
N LYS A 226 -19.70 -7.50 -3.05
CA LYS A 226 -20.24 -8.26 -1.90
C LYS A 226 -21.54 -8.95 -2.27
N ASN A 227 -22.50 -8.23 -2.87
CA ASN A 227 -23.77 -8.82 -3.29
C ASN A 227 -23.60 -9.94 -4.33
N GLN A 228 -22.69 -9.80 -5.28
CA GLN A 228 -22.37 -10.86 -6.25
C GLN A 228 -21.78 -12.10 -5.56
N ILE A 229 -20.81 -11.91 -4.66
CA ILE A 229 -20.20 -13.00 -3.89
C ILE A 229 -21.23 -13.71 -3.00
N PHE A 230 -22.03 -12.95 -2.22
CA PHE A 230 -23.09 -13.51 -1.38
C PHE A 230 -24.09 -14.31 -2.19
N LYS A 231 -24.48 -13.84 -3.39
CA LYS A 231 -25.40 -14.56 -4.27
C LYS A 231 -24.80 -15.88 -4.76
N LEU A 232 -23.54 -15.88 -5.18
CA LEU A 232 -22.86 -17.08 -5.67
C LEU A 232 -22.61 -18.10 -4.56
N ALA A 233 -22.25 -17.64 -3.36
CA ALA A 233 -21.89 -18.48 -2.23
C ALA A 233 -23.08 -18.89 -1.32
N ARG A 234 -24.28 -18.33 -1.54
CA ARG A 234 -25.49 -18.54 -0.70
C ARG A 234 -25.80 -20.01 -0.38
N ASN A 235 -25.58 -20.91 -1.33
CA ASN A 235 -25.91 -22.34 -1.19
C ASN A 235 -24.72 -23.21 -0.72
N TYR A 236 -23.57 -22.59 -0.49
CA TYR A 236 -22.34 -23.29 -0.11
C TYR A 236 -22.13 -23.28 1.40
N GLY A 237 -22.37 -22.16 2.07
CA GLY A 237 -22.23 -22.08 3.53
C GLY A 237 -22.19 -20.64 4.04
N ASN A 238 -21.35 -20.37 5.04
CA ASN A 238 -21.24 -19.03 5.65
C ASN A 238 -20.10 -18.24 5.01
N ILE A 239 -20.27 -16.92 4.96
CA ILE A 239 -19.24 -15.97 4.52
C ILE A 239 -18.97 -15.01 5.68
N GLU A 240 -17.70 -14.86 6.01
CA GLU A 240 -17.18 -13.86 6.92
C GLU A 240 -16.35 -12.86 6.12
N ILE A 241 -16.52 -11.57 6.41
CA ILE A 241 -15.72 -10.51 5.80
C ILE A 241 -14.60 -10.21 6.79
N LEU A 242 -13.36 -10.46 6.36
CA LEU A 242 -12.17 -10.23 7.16
C LEU A 242 -11.68 -8.80 6.99
N GLU A 243 -11.72 -8.28 5.76
CA GLU A 243 -11.30 -6.93 5.42
C GLU A 243 -12.16 -6.34 4.31
N GLU A 244 -12.44 -5.03 4.38
CA GLU A 244 -13.26 -4.32 3.40
C GLU A 244 -12.71 -2.92 3.13
N ASN A 245 -12.10 -2.73 1.96
CA ASN A 245 -11.58 -1.44 1.53
C ASN A 245 -12.28 -0.97 0.25
N MET A 246 -12.71 0.30 0.26
CA MET A 246 -13.31 0.92 -0.92
C MET A 246 -12.24 1.47 -1.84
N GLY A 247 -12.25 1.04 -3.11
CA GLY A 247 -11.52 1.72 -4.17
C GLY A 247 -12.05 3.13 -4.40
N PHE A 248 -11.21 4.01 -4.93
CA PHE A 248 -11.58 5.39 -5.24
C PHE A 248 -10.77 5.95 -6.42
N GLU A 249 -11.26 7.06 -6.98
CA GLU A 249 -10.50 7.87 -7.93
C GLU A 249 -10.06 9.17 -7.26
N SER A 250 -8.82 9.57 -7.52
CA SER A 250 -8.24 10.85 -7.09
C SER A 250 -8.88 12.03 -7.83
N GLY A 251 -8.98 13.17 -7.17
CA GLY A 251 -9.59 14.40 -7.65
C GLY A 251 -8.59 15.49 -8.04
N GLU A 252 -8.76 16.68 -7.47
CA GLU A 252 -7.99 17.89 -7.80
C GLU A 252 -6.50 17.79 -7.45
N VAL A 253 -6.12 16.95 -6.49
CA VAL A 253 -4.72 16.69 -6.14
C VAL A 253 -3.89 16.24 -7.36
N VAL A 254 -4.51 15.52 -8.30
CA VAL A 254 -3.88 15.07 -9.55
C VAL A 254 -3.39 16.27 -10.36
N LYS A 255 -4.20 17.32 -10.48
CA LYS A 255 -3.84 18.51 -11.27
C LYS A 255 -2.67 19.27 -10.66
N LYS A 256 -2.57 19.31 -9.33
CA LYS A 256 -1.43 19.92 -8.62
C LYS A 256 -0.16 19.12 -8.90
N LEU A 257 -0.22 17.80 -8.74
CA LEU A 257 0.91 16.91 -9.01
C LEU A 257 1.34 16.96 -10.48
N GLU A 258 0.41 16.92 -11.43
CA GLU A 258 0.68 17.10 -12.86
C GLU A 258 1.45 18.38 -13.15
N LYS A 259 1.02 19.50 -12.56
CA LYS A 259 1.68 20.80 -12.75
C LYS A 259 3.11 20.76 -12.22
N ALA A 260 3.32 20.15 -11.05
CA ALA A 260 4.66 19.97 -10.48
C ALA A 260 5.56 19.09 -11.36
N ILE A 261 5.04 17.96 -11.86
CA ILE A 261 5.74 17.04 -12.78
C ILE A 261 6.17 17.77 -14.07
N LYS A 262 5.23 18.50 -14.70
CA LYS A 262 5.52 19.30 -15.90
C LYS A 262 6.57 20.39 -15.63
N MET A 263 6.48 21.07 -14.49
CA MET A 263 7.47 22.09 -14.08
C MET A 263 8.85 21.51 -13.77
N ALA A 264 8.94 20.22 -13.47
CA ALA A 264 10.20 19.50 -13.30
C ALA A 264 10.77 18.98 -14.64
N GLY A 265 10.08 19.22 -15.76
CA GLY A 265 10.51 18.78 -17.09
C GLY A 265 10.26 17.30 -17.37
N LEU A 266 9.33 16.67 -16.63
CA LEU A 266 8.97 15.26 -16.80
C LEU A 266 7.65 15.11 -17.54
N ASP A 267 7.50 13.99 -18.25
CA ASP A 267 6.24 13.60 -18.87
C ASP A 267 5.24 13.12 -17.81
N VAL A 268 4.00 13.58 -17.92
CA VAL A 268 2.90 13.05 -17.12
C VAL A 268 2.44 11.72 -17.69
N LYS A 269 2.45 10.69 -16.85
CA LYS A 269 1.94 9.35 -17.15
C LYS A 269 0.97 8.92 -16.07
N TYR A 270 0.00 8.10 -16.44
CA TYR A 270 -1.01 7.57 -15.52
C TYR A 270 -0.88 6.07 -15.38
N SER A 271 -1.23 5.59 -14.19
CA SER A 271 -1.35 4.18 -13.87
C SER A 271 -2.51 3.98 -12.89
N GLU A 272 -2.63 2.76 -12.39
CA GLU A 272 -3.59 2.38 -11.37
C GLU A 272 -2.82 1.82 -10.17
N MET A 273 -3.34 1.99 -8.96
CA MET A 273 -2.79 1.40 -7.76
C MET A 273 -3.60 0.14 -7.41
N PRO A 274 -3.10 -1.08 -7.71
CA PRO A 274 -3.81 -2.32 -7.45
C PRO A 274 -3.63 -2.82 -6.00
N SER A 275 -2.75 -2.19 -5.21
CA SER A 275 -2.44 -2.57 -3.83
C SER A 275 -3.14 -1.68 -2.82
N TRP A 276 -3.26 -2.17 -1.59
CA TRP A 276 -3.56 -1.31 -0.45
C TRP A 276 -2.39 -0.35 -0.21
N THR A 277 -2.71 0.87 0.24
CA THR A 277 -1.74 1.90 0.67
C THR A 277 -2.41 2.78 1.73
N ASP A 278 -1.62 3.57 2.45
CA ASP A 278 -2.11 4.61 3.37
C ASP A 278 -3.14 5.58 2.75
N ALA A 279 -3.18 5.71 1.42
CA ALA A 279 -4.15 6.53 0.71
C ALA A 279 -5.61 6.16 1.05
N ILE A 280 -5.87 4.88 1.38
CA ILE A 280 -7.21 4.40 1.77
C ILE A 280 -7.63 5.01 3.12
N ASN A 281 -6.76 4.99 4.13
CA ASN A 281 -7.06 5.58 5.46
C ASN A 281 -7.24 7.10 5.37
N LEU A 282 -6.43 7.77 4.56
CA LEU A 282 -6.59 9.20 4.27
C LEU A 282 -7.94 9.47 3.59
N ARG A 283 -8.32 8.65 2.60
CA ARG A 283 -9.58 8.80 1.87
C ARG A 283 -10.80 8.59 2.76
N LEU A 284 -10.76 7.64 3.70
CA LEU A 284 -11.85 7.41 4.67
C LEU A 284 -12.14 8.65 5.53
N ASN A 285 -11.15 9.52 5.73
CA ASN A 285 -11.29 10.78 6.46
C ASN A 285 -11.52 12.00 5.54
N GLY A 286 -11.89 11.77 4.28
CA GLY A 286 -12.29 12.82 3.33
C GLY A 286 -11.14 13.46 2.55
N CYS A 287 -9.91 12.95 2.67
CA CYS A 287 -8.78 13.44 1.89
C CYS A 287 -8.96 13.14 0.40
N ASP A 288 -8.55 14.09 -0.44
CA ASP A 288 -8.29 13.85 -1.86
C ASP A 288 -6.84 13.38 -2.04
N ALA A 289 -6.65 12.07 -2.01
CA ALA A 289 -5.34 11.43 -2.06
C ALA A 289 -5.00 10.91 -3.47
N VAL A 290 -3.72 10.96 -3.84
CA VAL A 290 -3.16 10.32 -5.03
C VAL A 290 -1.88 9.59 -4.66
N VAL A 291 -1.61 8.47 -5.31
CA VAL A 291 -0.40 7.68 -5.07
C VAL A 291 0.61 7.96 -6.19
N TRP A 292 1.83 8.34 -5.82
CA TRP A 292 2.88 8.68 -6.77
C TRP A 292 4.25 8.70 -6.10
N GLY A 293 5.24 8.05 -6.70
CA GLY A 293 6.58 7.92 -6.12
C GLY A 293 7.55 7.17 -7.03
N PRO A 294 8.85 7.22 -6.70
CA PRO A 294 9.88 6.50 -7.43
C PRO A 294 9.79 4.98 -7.13
N GLY A 295 10.27 4.14 -8.05
CA GLY A 295 10.37 2.70 -7.84
C GLY A 295 9.31 1.87 -8.56
N GLU A 296 9.54 0.56 -8.67
CA GLU A 296 8.70 -0.37 -9.42
C GLU A 296 8.04 -1.38 -8.48
N LEU A 297 6.72 -1.24 -8.23
CA LEU A 297 5.95 -2.09 -7.30
C LEU A 297 6.18 -3.59 -7.48
N LYS A 298 6.35 -4.06 -8.72
CA LYS A 298 6.53 -5.50 -9.03
C LYS A 298 7.78 -6.14 -8.42
N TYR A 299 8.76 -5.35 -7.97
CA TYR A 299 9.96 -5.85 -7.30
C TYR A 299 9.88 -5.73 -5.78
N CYS A 300 8.94 -4.94 -5.24
CA CYS A 300 8.73 -4.79 -3.80
C CYS A 300 8.45 -6.14 -3.15
N HIS A 301 8.86 -6.26 -1.89
CA HIS A 301 8.71 -7.47 -1.07
C HIS A 301 9.41 -8.72 -1.65
N THR A 302 10.41 -8.56 -2.52
CA THR A 302 11.20 -9.68 -3.07
C THR A 302 12.70 -9.51 -2.78
N GLU A 303 13.48 -10.58 -2.91
CA GLU A 303 14.96 -10.50 -2.88
C GLU A 303 15.55 -9.66 -4.04
N LYS A 304 14.72 -9.33 -5.04
CA LYS A 304 15.10 -8.53 -6.20
C LYS A 304 14.61 -7.09 -6.10
N GLU A 305 14.14 -6.67 -4.93
CA GLU A 305 13.73 -5.30 -4.68
C GLU A 305 14.86 -4.34 -5.05
N ARG A 306 14.51 -3.32 -5.83
CA ARG A 306 15.46 -2.37 -6.40
C ARG A 306 14.80 -1.05 -6.75
N ILE A 307 15.61 0.00 -6.81
CA ILE A 307 15.18 1.33 -7.24
C ILE A 307 16.26 2.00 -8.12
N ASP A 308 15.84 2.70 -9.18
CA ASP A 308 16.75 3.55 -9.97
C ASP A 308 16.95 4.87 -9.23
N LEU A 309 18.19 5.20 -8.87
CA LEU A 309 18.47 6.41 -8.10
C LEU A 309 18.09 7.69 -8.85
N ASN A 310 18.04 7.65 -10.19
CA ASN A 310 17.56 8.79 -10.96
C ASN A 310 16.08 9.06 -10.71
N GLU A 311 15.28 8.05 -10.37
CA GLU A 311 13.88 8.27 -10.03
C GLU A 311 13.73 9.00 -8.70
N ILE A 312 14.59 8.71 -7.71
CA ILE A 312 14.62 9.42 -6.42
C ILE A 312 14.94 10.90 -6.63
N VAL A 313 15.95 11.21 -7.46
CA VAL A 313 16.35 12.58 -7.79
C VAL A 313 15.22 13.32 -8.52
N LYS A 314 14.61 12.67 -9.53
CA LYS A 314 13.44 13.22 -10.24
C LYS A 314 12.28 13.47 -9.29
N ALA A 315 12.03 12.55 -8.36
CA ALA A 315 10.96 12.69 -7.39
C ALA A 315 11.20 13.91 -6.48
N SER A 316 12.42 14.06 -5.98
CA SER A 316 12.86 15.24 -5.22
C SER A 316 12.61 16.54 -5.99
N ASP A 317 12.99 16.60 -7.27
CA ASP A 317 12.80 17.81 -8.08
C ASP A 317 11.32 18.16 -8.26
N VAL A 318 10.45 17.17 -8.44
CA VAL A 318 8.98 17.37 -8.49
C VAL A 318 8.45 17.91 -7.15
N LEU A 319 8.89 17.37 -6.01
CA LEU A 319 8.50 17.87 -4.70
C LEU A 319 8.92 19.34 -4.50
N VAL A 320 10.10 19.73 -4.98
CA VAL A 320 10.52 21.14 -4.99
C VAL A 320 9.62 22.00 -5.88
N LYS A 321 9.17 21.50 -7.04
CA LYS A 321 8.20 22.23 -7.88
C LYS A 321 6.81 22.28 -7.25
N LEU A 322 6.41 21.22 -6.55
CA LEU A 322 5.17 21.14 -5.80
C LEU A 322 5.13 22.25 -4.73
N ASN A 323 6.25 22.44 -4.00
CA ASN A 323 6.39 23.53 -3.05
C ASN A 323 6.16 24.92 -3.69
N LYS A 324 6.58 25.12 -4.94
CA LYS A 324 6.46 26.42 -5.64
C LYS A 324 5.05 26.72 -6.16
N ILE A 325 4.20 25.71 -6.32
CA ILE A 325 2.83 25.89 -6.86
C ILE A 325 1.75 25.93 -5.78
N LEU A 326 2.12 25.60 -4.55
CA LEU A 326 1.28 25.76 -3.38
C LEU A 326 1.48 27.17 -2.84
N ASP A 327 0.40 27.75 -2.34
CA ASP A 327 0.36 29.13 -1.85
C ASP A 327 0.87 29.18 -0.42
#